data_AF-A0A417HJH9-F1
#
_entry.id   AF-A0A417HJH9-F1
#
_cell.length_a   1.000
_cell.length_b   1.000
_cell.length_c   1.000
_cell.angle_alpha   90.00
_cell.angle_beta   90.00
_cell.angle_gamma   90.00
#
_symmetry.space_group_name_H-M   'P 1'
#
loop_
_entity.id
_entity.type
_entity.pdbx_description
1 polymer ?
#
loop_
_entity_poly.entity_id
_entity_poly.type
_entity_poly.pdbx_seq_one_letter_code
_entity_poly.pdbx_strand_id
1 'polypeptide(L)'
;MIEKNIRRYARFGVGLWAAELLETGEVIGQCGLVPQTLDELSFLEIGYLFERRRWRQGYAAEAARACRDYGFDVLAAPALYSIIKHDNLPSQNVARRVGMTPWKTVHYVEKLQDTEHTLFRITQEQWPRPWGKG
;
A
#
# COMPACT_ATOMS: atom_id res chain seq x y z
N MET A 1 8.13 9.46 12.22
CA MET A 1 7.39 8.32 11.63
C MET A 1 6.47 7.66 12.66
N ILE A 2 6.96 7.28 13.84
CA ILE A 2 6.19 6.60 14.89
C ILE A 2 4.96 7.40 15.35
N GLU A 3 5.13 8.67 15.73
CA GLU A 3 3.98 9.51 16.16
C GLU A 3 2.90 9.69 15.09
N LYS A 4 3.29 9.77 13.81
CA LYS A 4 2.33 9.87 12.69
C LYS A 4 1.53 8.57 12.56
N ASN A 5 2.15 7.40 12.75
CA ASN A 5 1.45 6.12 12.76
C ASN A 5 0.53 6.00 13.99
N ILE A 6 0.98 6.36 15.19
CA ILE A 6 0.14 6.32 16.40
C ILE A 6 -1.14 7.18 16.21
N ARG A 7 -1.01 8.39 15.65
CA ARG A 7 -2.17 9.24 15.35
C ARG A 7 -3.10 8.64 14.29
N ARG A 8 -2.56 7.93 13.29
CA ARG A 8 -3.36 7.24 12.27
C ARG A 8 -4.17 6.10 12.87
N TYR A 9 -3.56 5.25 13.70
CA TYR A 9 -4.29 4.20 14.42
C TYR A 9 -5.39 4.78 15.30
N ALA A 10 -5.05 5.81 16.10
CA ALA A 10 -6.02 6.43 17.00
C ALA A 10 -7.22 7.04 16.27
N ARG A 11 -7.05 7.51 15.02
CA ARG A 11 -8.08 8.21 14.26
C ARG A 11 -8.82 7.34 13.25
N PHE A 12 -8.16 6.35 12.67
CA PHE A 12 -8.67 5.58 11.53
C PHE A 12 -8.62 4.06 11.75
N GLY A 13 -8.09 3.58 12.87
CA GLY A 13 -7.91 2.15 13.16
C GLY A 13 -6.80 1.47 12.34
N VAL A 14 -6.20 2.18 11.37
CA VAL A 14 -5.18 1.64 10.46
C VAL A 14 -4.00 2.60 10.28
N GLY A 15 -2.85 2.03 9.91
CA GLY A 15 -1.61 2.74 9.62
C GLY A 15 -0.61 1.77 8.98
N LEU A 16 0.67 2.14 8.95
CA LEU A 16 1.70 1.17 8.56
C LEU A 16 1.96 0.21 9.73
N TRP A 17 1.83 -1.09 9.47
CA TRP A 17 2.23 -2.16 10.40
C TRP A 17 3.71 -2.50 10.18
N ALA A 18 4.38 -2.95 11.24
CA ALA A 18 5.69 -3.58 11.10
C ALA A 18 5.53 -4.92 10.37
N ALA A 19 6.41 -5.19 9.41
CA ALA A 19 6.48 -6.49 8.73
C ALA A 19 7.61 -7.30 9.37
N GLU A 20 7.26 -8.43 9.98
CA GLU A 20 8.15 -9.29 10.75
C GLU A 20 8.30 -10.66 10.07
N LEU A 21 9.51 -11.20 10.06
CA LEU A 21 9.75 -12.59 9.65
C LEU A 21 9.30 -13.53 10.76
N LEU A 22 8.40 -14.46 10.44
CA LEU A 22 7.87 -15.40 11.43
C LEU A 22 8.95 -16.31 12.02
N GLU A 23 9.97 -16.67 11.24
CA GLU A 23 11.01 -17.61 11.67
C GLU A 23 11.99 -16.99 12.67
N THR A 24 12.23 -15.68 12.59
CA THR A 24 13.30 -15.00 13.34
C THR A 24 12.81 -13.89 14.26
N GLY A 25 11.58 -13.44 14.06
CA GLY A 25 11.04 -12.23 14.70
C GLY A 25 11.69 -10.93 14.22
N GLU A 26 12.45 -10.97 13.13
CA GLU A 26 13.15 -9.81 12.60
C GLU A 26 12.17 -8.89 11.85
N VAL A 27 12.14 -7.61 12.22
CA VAL A 27 11.40 -6.58 11.47
C VAL A 27 12.16 -6.23 10.20
N ILE A 28 11.56 -6.52 9.05
CA ILE A 28 12.17 -6.37 7.71
C ILE A 28 11.61 -5.19 6.90
N GLY A 29 10.65 -4.46 7.48
CA GLY A 29 10.01 -3.33 6.82
C GLY A 29 8.69 -2.96 7.46
N GLN A 30 7.87 -2.27 6.68
CA GLN A 30 6.53 -1.87 7.05
C GLN A 30 5.60 -1.95 5.84
N CYS A 31 4.34 -2.32 6.09
CA CYS A 31 3.27 -2.32 5.10
C CYS A 31 1.95 -2.04 5.80
N GLY A 32 1.03 -1.33 5.15
CA GLY A 32 -0.28 -1.09 5.73
C GLY A 32 -1.16 -0.17 4.91
N LEU A 33 -2.29 0.18 5.52
CA LEU A 33 -3.32 1.01 4.92
C LEU A 33 -3.29 2.42 5.52
N VAL A 34 -3.20 3.43 4.66
CA VAL A 34 -3.05 4.82 5.06
C VAL A 34 -4.07 5.68 4.34
N PRO A 35 -4.98 6.37 5.07
CA PRO A 35 -5.84 7.36 4.46
C PRO A 35 -5.01 8.52 3.90
N GLN A 36 -5.26 8.87 2.65
CA GLN A 36 -4.61 9.96 1.93
C GLN A 36 -5.67 10.88 1.34
N THR A 37 -5.29 12.15 1.18
CA THR A 37 -6.02 13.13 0.38
C THR A 37 -5.05 13.77 -0.58
N LEU A 38 -5.38 13.73 -1.87
CA LEU A 38 -4.64 14.39 -2.94
C LEU A 38 -5.64 15.17 -3.79
N ASP A 39 -5.47 16.48 -3.86
CA ASP A 39 -6.46 17.41 -4.39
C ASP A 39 -7.83 17.18 -3.72
N GLU A 40 -8.88 16.92 -4.50
CA GLU A 40 -10.23 16.60 -4.01
C GLU A 40 -10.48 15.10 -3.79
N LEU A 41 -9.48 14.25 -4.03
CA LEU A 41 -9.61 12.80 -3.90
C LEU A 41 -9.12 12.33 -2.53
N SER A 42 -10.04 11.82 -1.70
CA SER A 42 -9.72 11.05 -0.50
C SER A 42 -9.78 9.56 -0.79
N PHE A 43 -8.74 8.82 -0.40
CA PHE A 43 -8.61 7.39 -0.69
C PHE A 43 -7.78 6.65 0.34
N LEU A 44 -7.86 5.32 0.32
CA LEU A 44 -7.06 4.44 1.17
C LEU A 44 -5.87 3.89 0.38
N GLU A 45 -4.67 4.21 0.83
CA GLU A 45 -3.42 3.83 0.19
C GLU A 45 -2.85 2.55 0.84
N ILE A 46 -2.44 1.57 0.02
CA ILE A 46 -1.52 0.52 0.43
C ILE A 46 -0.09 1.05 0.31
N GLY A 47 0.53 1.34 1.46
CA GLY A 47 1.93 1.75 1.55
C GLY A 47 2.83 0.58 1.92
N TYR A 48 4.05 0.53 1.38
CA TYR A 48 5.05 -0.47 1.75
C TYR A 48 6.48 0.08 1.62
N LEU A 49 7.32 -0.28 2.58
CA LEU A 49 8.75 0.02 2.58
C LEU A 49 9.50 -1.15 3.22
N PHE A 50 10.37 -1.79 2.45
CA PHE A 50 11.16 -2.95 2.90
C PHE A 50 12.65 -2.72 2.71
N GLU A 51 13.45 -3.35 3.56
CA GLU A 51 14.91 -3.27 3.46
C GLU A 51 15.42 -3.79 2.12
N ARG A 52 16.41 -3.09 1.54
CA ARG A 52 16.99 -3.44 0.23
C ARG A 52 17.49 -4.88 0.16
N ARG A 53 18.07 -5.40 1.26
CA ARG A 53 18.58 -6.79 1.35
C ARG A 53 17.47 -7.84 1.24
N ARG A 54 16.23 -7.47 1.52
CA ARG A 54 15.03 -8.33 1.49
C ARG A 54 14.21 -8.18 0.20
N TRP A 55 14.67 -7.34 -0.74
CA TRP A 55 14.00 -7.17 -2.03
C TRP A 55 14.07 -8.44 -2.87
N ARG A 56 13.12 -8.58 -3.80
CA ARG A 56 12.99 -9.73 -4.73
C ARG A 56 12.69 -11.08 -4.09
N GLN A 57 12.48 -11.13 -2.77
CA GLN A 57 12.10 -12.36 -2.04
C GLN A 57 10.58 -12.54 -1.88
N GLY A 58 9.77 -11.56 -2.32
CA GLY A 58 8.31 -11.67 -2.32
C GLY A 58 7.59 -10.95 -1.17
N TYR A 59 8.29 -10.67 -0.07
CA TYR A 59 7.70 -10.09 1.16
C TYR A 59 6.84 -8.84 0.94
N ALA A 60 7.30 -7.89 0.13
CA ALA A 60 6.53 -6.68 -0.14
C ALA A 60 5.19 -6.97 -0.83
N ALA A 61 5.16 -7.93 -1.76
CA ALA A 61 3.94 -8.30 -2.46
C ALA A 61 3.01 -9.13 -1.57
N GLU A 62 3.56 -9.99 -0.72
CA GLU A 62 2.79 -10.76 0.26
C GLU A 62 2.11 -9.83 1.29
N ALA A 63 2.89 -8.95 1.92
CA ALA A 63 2.36 -7.99 2.89
C ALA A 63 1.32 -7.05 2.26
N ALA A 64 1.57 -6.56 1.04
CA ALA A 64 0.63 -5.69 0.33
C ALA A 64 -0.67 -6.42 -0.07
N ARG A 65 -0.62 -7.73 -0.38
CA ARG A 65 -1.82 -8.55 -0.61
C ARG A 65 -2.63 -8.73 0.68
N ALA A 66 -1.97 -9.01 1.81
CA ALA A 66 -2.65 -9.09 3.09
C ALA A 66 -3.35 -7.76 3.45
N CYS A 67 -2.69 -6.62 3.19
CA CYS A 67 -3.29 -5.29 3.37
C CYS A 67 -4.47 -5.07 2.42
N ARG A 68 -4.36 -5.51 1.16
CA ARG A 68 -5.47 -5.43 0.19
C ARG A 68 -6.69 -6.21 0.69
N ASP A 69 -6.47 -7.46 1.07
CA ASP A 69 -7.54 -8.36 1.51
C ASP A 69 -8.21 -7.79 2.76
N TYR A 70 -7.44 -7.31 3.75
CA TYR A 70 -7.97 -6.61 4.92
C TYR A 70 -8.77 -5.34 4.55
N GLY A 71 -8.26 -4.54 3.61
CA GLY A 71 -8.94 -3.33 3.16
C GLY A 71 -10.31 -3.60 2.53
N PHE A 72 -10.45 -4.73 1.83
CA PHE A 72 -11.72 -5.13 1.23
C PHE A 72 -12.64 -5.89 2.20
N ASP A 73 -12.12 -6.86 2.95
CA ASP A 73 -12.92 -7.71 3.83
C ASP A 73 -13.36 -6.99 5.11
N VAL A 74 -12.46 -6.22 5.72
CA VAL A 74 -12.68 -5.67 7.06
C VAL A 74 -13.11 -4.20 6.99
N LEU A 75 -12.46 -3.42 6.13
CA LEU A 75 -12.77 -1.99 6.00
C LEU A 75 -13.85 -1.70 4.94
N ALA A 76 -14.26 -2.70 4.16
CA ALA A 76 -15.23 -2.57 3.07
C ALA A 76 -14.89 -1.42 2.11
N ALA A 77 -13.60 -1.21 1.83
CA ALA A 77 -13.16 -0.12 0.96
C ALA A 77 -13.62 -0.40 -0.48
N PRO A 78 -14.24 0.56 -1.19
CA PRO A 78 -14.67 0.35 -2.59
C PRO A 78 -13.47 0.24 -3.54
N ALA A 79 -12.35 0.89 -3.20
CA ALA A 79 -11.10 0.83 -3.94
C ALA A 79 -9.89 1.11 -3.05
N LEU A 80 -8.74 0.56 -3.46
CA LEU A 80 -7.44 0.75 -2.83
C LEU A 80 -6.43 1.26 -3.84
N TYR A 81 -5.47 2.05 -3.36
CA TYR A 81 -4.54 2.79 -4.21
C TYR A 81 -3.09 2.65 -3.73
N SER A 82 -2.12 2.95 -4.61
CA SER A 82 -0.73 3.21 -4.23
C SER A 82 -0.20 4.38 -5.05
N ILE A 83 0.42 5.37 -4.39
CA ILE A 83 1.07 6.49 -5.07
C ILE A 83 2.53 6.11 -5.32
N ILE A 84 2.95 6.01 -6.58
CA ILE A 84 4.28 5.47 -6.92
C ILE A 84 4.97 6.39 -7.91
N LYS A 85 6.19 6.81 -7.58
CA LYS A 85 7.02 7.62 -8.49
C LYS A 85 7.23 6.91 -9.83
N HIS A 86 7.19 7.65 -10.93
CA HIS A 86 7.23 7.10 -12.29
C HIS A 86 8.46 6.21 -12.56
N ASP A 87 9.60 6.48 -11.91
CA ASP A 87 10.87 5.75 -12.06
C ASP A 87 11.04 4.58 -11.07
N ASN A 88 10.12 4.40 -10.12
CA ASN A 88 10.19 3.36 -9.10
C ASN A 88 9.58 2.03 -9.60
N LEU A 89 10.23 1.42 -10.60
CA LEU A 89 9.80 0.15 -11.20
C LEU A 89 9.60 -0.99 -10.18
N PRO A 90 10.46 -1.16 -9.14
CA PRO A 90 10.22 -2.19 -8.12
C PRO A 90 8.88 -2.02 -7.40
N SER A 91 8.52 -0.79 -7.02
CA SER A 91 7.24 -0.53 -6.37
C SER A 91 6.07 -0.75 -7.32
N GLN A 92 6.16 -0.31 -8.58
CA GLN A 92 5.12 -0.57 -9.57
C GLN A 92 4.88 -2.08 -9.78
N ASN A 93 5.95 -2.88 -9.74
CA ASN A 93 5.83 -4.34 -9.84
C ASN A 93 5.12 -4.96 -8.64
N VAL A 94 5.28 -4.41 -7.43
CA VAL A 94 4.51 -4.83 -6.26
C VAL A 94 3.03 -4.50 -6.46
N ALA A 95 2.69 -3.26 -6.84
CA ALA A 95 1.31 -2.85 -7.11
C ALA A 95 0.61 -3.76 -8.14
N ARG A 96 1.29 -4.07 -9.26
CA ARG A 96 0.77 -5.02 -10.28
C ARG A 96 0.55 -6.43 -9.71
N ARG A 97 1.46 -6.94 -8.88
CA ARG A 97 1.32 -8.27 -8.23
C ARG A 97 0.19 -8.34 -7.21
N VAL A 98 -0.25 -7.21 -6.69
CA VAL A 98 -1.41 -7.05 -5.81
C VAL A 98 -2.72 -6.93 -6.63
N GLY A 99 -2.62 -6.80 -7.95
CA GLY A 99 -3.74 -6.70 -8.89
C GLY A 99 -4.11 -5.25 -9.25
N MET A 100 -3.29 -4.27 -8.85
CA MET A 100 -3.53 -2.88 -9.21
C MET A 100 -3.07 -2.56 -10.63
N THR A 101 -3.79 -1.66 -11.30
CA THR A 101 -3.42 -1.10 -12.60
C THR A 101 -3.15 0.40 -12.49
N PRO A 102 -2.28 0.97 -13.34
CA PRO A 102 -2.17 2.42 -13.47
C PRO A 102 -3.55 3.06 -13.71
N TRP A 103 -3.87 4.12 -12.98
CA TRP A 103 -5.17 4.78 -13.07
C TRP A 103 -5.06 6.27 -13.42
N LYS A 104 -4.19 7.01 -12.72
CA LYS A 104 -4.03 8.45 -12.92
C LYS A 104 -2.60 8.89 -12.67
N THR A 105 -2.07 9.79 -13.50
CA THR A 105 -0.83 10.50 -13.22
C THR A 105 -1.11 11.72 -12.36
N VAL A 106 -0.29 11.92 -11.33
CA VAL A 106 -0.40 13.02 -10.38
C VAL A 106 0.95 13.63 -10.09
N HIS A 107 0.94 14.92 -9.79
CA HIS A 107 2.09 15.67 -9.35
C HIS A 107 2.13 15.67 -7.83
N TYR A 108 3.17 15.08 -7.26
CA TYR A 108 3.32 15.01 -5.81
C TYR A 108 4.51 15.88 -5.40
N VAL A 109 4.22 16.93 -4.63
CA VAL A 109 5.24 17.85 -4.13
C VAL A 109 5.85 17.25 -2.85
N GLU A 110 6.97 16.56 -3.00
CA GLU A 110 7.75 16.07 -1.86
C GLU A 110 9.05 16.88 -1.75
N LYS A 111 9.34 17.44 -0.57
CA LYS A 111 10.58 18.19 -0.28
C LYS A 111 10.92 19.27 -1.32
N LEU A 112 9.91 20.04 -1.77
CA LEU A 112 10.04 21.11 -2.77
C LEU A 112 10.41 20.64 -4.18
N GLN A 113 10.27 19.34 -4.47
CA GLN A 113 10.39 18.81 -5.84
C GLN A 113 9.01 18.37 -6.31
N ASP A 114 8.56 18.95 -7.42
CA ASP A 114 7.41 18.44 -8.16
C ASP A 114 7.87 17.24 -8.97
N THR A 115 7.34 16.07 -8.60
CA THR A 115 7.71 14.81 -9.24
C THR A 115 6.48 14.05 -9.65
N GLU A 116 6.53 13.52 -10.87
CA GLU A 116 5.45 12.74 -11.45
C GLU A 116 5.32 11.39 -10.73
N HIS A 117 4.11 11.12 -10.28
CA HIS A 117 3.71 9.86 -9.68
C HIS A 117 2.53 9.27 -10.44
N THR A 118 2.42 7.96 -10.41
CA THR A 118 1.26 7.23 -10.91
C THR A 118 0.50 6.68 -9.71
N LEU A 119 -0.80 7.00 -9.64
CA LEU A 119 -1.76 6.29 -8.81
C LEU A 119 -2.07 4.95 -9.48
N PHE A 120 -1.70 3.88 -8.80
CA PHE A 120 -2.18 2.54 -9.09
C PHE A 120 -3.48 2.32 -8.31
N ARG A 121 -4.44 1.59 -8.91
CA ARG A 121 -5.76 1.33 -8.32
C ARG A 121 -6.18 -0.12 -8.51
N ILE A 122 -6.86 -0.67 -7.52
CA ILE A 122 -7.71 -1.87 -7.63
C ILE A 122 -9.05 -1.60 -6.93
N THR A 123 -10.16 -2.01 -7.54
CA THR A 123 -11.50 -1.92 -6.93
C THR A 123 -11.91 -3.24 -6.30
N GLN A 124 -12.93 -3.21 -5.44
CA GLN A 124 -13.46 -4.42 -4.82
C GLN A 124 -13.99 -5.43 -5.85
N GLU A 125 -14.53 -4.96 -6.99
CA GLU A 125 -15.01 -5.81 -8.09
C GLU A 125 -13.87 -6.49 -8.85
N GLN A 126 -12.70 -5.84 -8.90
CA GLN A 126 -11.50 -6.37 -9.54
C GLN A 126 -10.72 -7.32 -8.62
N TRP A 127 -11.08 -7.38 -7.34
CA TRP A 127 -10.36 -8.15 -6.34
C TRP A 127 -10.54 -9.66 -6.61
N PRO A 128 -9.45 -10.41 -6.92
CA PRO A 128 -9.53 -11.84 -7.09
C PRO A 128 -9.76 -12.47 -5.71
N ARG A 129 -11.02 -12.79 -5.40
CA ARG A 129 -11.36 -13.48 -4.16
C ARG A 129 -10.55 -14.77 -4.08
N PRO A 130 -9.84 -15.04 -2.97
CA PRO A 130 -9.32 -16.38 -2.74
C PRO A 130 -10.50 -17.35 -2.79
N TRP A 131 -10.31 -18.51 -3.42
CA TRP A 131 -11.33 -19.55 -3.48
C TRP A 131 -11.85 -19.84 -2.06
N GLY A 132 -13.15 -19.62 -1.82
CA GLY A 132 -13.81 -20.10 -0.61
C GLY A 132 -14.48 -19.10 0.33
N LYS A 133 -14.83 -17.86 -0.06
CA LYS A 133 -15.82 -17.05 0.69
C LYS A 133 -16.80 -16.30 -0.24
N GLY A 134 -17.95 -16.93 -0.41
CA GLY A 134 -19.20 -16.30 -0.87
C GLY A 134 -19.98 -15.76 0.32
#